data_AF-A0A7C5Y294-F1
#
_entry.id   AF-A0A7C5Y294-F1
#
_cell.length_a   1.000
_cell.length_b   1.000
_cell.length_c   1.000
_cell.angle_alpha   90.00
_cell.angle_beta   90.00
_cell.angle_gamma   90.00
#
_symmetry.space_group_name_H-M   'P 1'
#
loop_
_entity.id
_entity.type
_entity.pdbx_description
1 polymer ?
#
loop_
_entity_poly.entity_id
_entity_poly.type
_entity_poly.pdbx_seq_one_letter_code
_entity_poly.pdbx_strand_id
1 'polypeptide(L)'
;MSSEKHLYIDAIDRELRRLTKKSYYIKVEYDDDWGYIYLITIDVDAREALEINLRLQEMFPGIPIVVRWTGVNNVSERELVNFLVEILNRGGFRAKAPKGFNAVDVVNEIRGE
;
A
#
# COMPACT_ATOMS: atom_id res chain seq x y z
N MET A 1 5.86 -21.63 11.28
CA MET A 1 5.92 -20.63 10.20
C MET A 1 4.65 -19.76 10.12
N SER A 2 3.96 -19.48 11.24
CA SER A 2 2.68 -18.70 11.24
C SER A 2 2.86 -17.23 11.68
N SER A 3 4.06 -16.84 12.12
CA SER A 3 4.29 -15.63 12.90
C SER A 3 4.57 -14.38 12.06
N GLU A 4 5.04 -14.52 10.83
CA GLU A 4 5.41 -13.38 9.97
C GLU A 4 4.21 -12.70 9.30
N LYS A 5 3.12 -13.44 9.06
CA LYS A 5 1.93 -12.95 8.33
C LYS A 5 1.21 -11.78 9.02
N HIS A 6 1.38 -11.63 10.33
CA HIS A 6 0.64 -10.64 11.13
C HIS A 6 1.57 -9.73 11.94
N LEU A 7 2.84 -9.64 11.56
CA LEU A 7 3.87 -8.97 12.38
C LEU A 7 3.49 -7.53 12.77
N TYR A 8 2.78 -6.83 11.89
CA TYR A 8 2.40 -5.43 12.09
C TYR A 8 0.92 -5.20 12.35
N ILE A 9 0.06 -6.24 12.36
CA ILE A 9 -1.39 -6.04 12.44
C ILE A 9 -1.80 -5.32 13.73
N ASP A 10 -1.24 -5.71 14.88
CA ASP A 10 -1.56 -5.12 16.18
C ASP A 10 -1.05 -3.67 16.29
N ALA A 11 0.10 -3.39 15.65
CA ALA A 11 0.66 -2.04 15.63
C ALA A 11 -0.16 -1.10 14.74
N ILE A 12 -0.57 -1.58 13.57
CA ILE A 12 -1.43 -0.86 12.63
C ILE A 12 -2.82 -0.64 13.26
N ASP A 13 -3.42 -1.67 13.88
CA ASP A 13 -4.71 -1.55 14.56
C ASP A 13 -4.68 -0.49 15.67
N ARG A 14 -3.64 -0.52 16.51
CA ARG A 14 -3.44 0.47 17.57
C ARG A 14 -3.35 1.89 17.02
N GLU A 15 -2.66 2.08 15.89
CA GLU A 15 -2.54 3.41 15.30
C GLU A 15 -3.84 3.86 14.63
N LEU A 16 -4.54 2.98 13.92
CA LEU A 16 -5.85 3.28 13.35
C LEU A 16 -6.86 3.75 14.41
N ARG A 17 -6.86 3.16 15.61
CA ARG A 17 -7.70 3.62 16.74
C ARG A 17 -7.38 5.03 17.23
N ARG A 18 -6.14 5.49 17.01
CA ARG A 18 -5.71 6.87 17.31
C ARG A 18 -6.08 7.82 16.18
N LEU A 19 -5.92 7.37 14.93
CA LEU A 19 -6.12 8.18 13.74
C LEU A 19 -7.59 8.40 13.38
N THR A 20 -8.47 7.44 13.66
CA THR A 20 -9.90 7.56 13.35
C THR A 20 -10.79 6.90 14.41
N LYS A 21 -12.04 7.37 14.49
CA LYS A 21 -13.12 6.76 15.28
C LYS A 21 -14.14 6.01 14.42
N LYS A 22 -13.93 6.02 13.10
CA LYS A 22 -14.79 5.33 12.15
C LYS A 22 -14.48 3.83 12.13
N SER A 23 -15.45 3.05 11.65
CA SER A 23 -15.23 1.63 11.44
C SER A 23 -14.17 1.42 10.37
N TYR A 24 -13.30 0.44 10.60
CA TYR A 24 -12.34 -0.02 9.61
C TYR A 24 -12.22 -1.54 9.66
N TYR A 25 -11.70 -2.09 8.57
CA TYR A 25 -11.38 -3.51 8.43
C TYR A 25 -9.97 -3.66 7.87
N ILE A 26 -9.17 -4.54 8.46
CA ILE A 26 -7.81 -4.85 8.01
C ILE A 26 -7.80 -6.26 7.43
N LYS A 27 -7.30 -6.40 6.20
CA LYS A 27 -7.02 -7.67 5.54
C LYS A 27 -5.53 -7.74 5.21
N VAL A 28 -4.94 -8.92 5.38
CA VAL A 28 -3.56 -9.18 4.94
C VAL A 28 -3.59 -10.13 3.75
N GLU A 29 -3.00 -9.71 2.64
CA GLU A 29 -2.83 -10.51 1.43
C GLU A 29 -1.34 -10.68 1.11
N TYR A 30 -0.98 -11.76 0.42
CA TYR A 30 0.38 -11.93 -0.09
C TYR A 30 0.38 -11.60 -1.58
N ASP A 31 1.33 -10.80 -2.00
CA ASP A 31 1.61 -10.40 -3.37
C ASP A 31 3.03 -10.82 -3.73
N ASP A 32 3.22 -11.41 -4.91
CA ASP A 32 4.51 -11.97 -5.33
C ASP A 32 5.60 -10.92 -5.51
N ASP A 33 5.22 -9.67 -5.76
CA ASP A 33 6.14 -8.56 -5.92
C ASP A 33 6.33 -7.77 -4.62
N TRP A 34 5.33 -7.68 -3.76
CA TRP A 34 5.38 -6.82 -2.56
C TRP A 34 5.46 -7.57 -1.24
N GLY A 35 5.27 -8.89 -1.24
CA GLY A 35 5.14 -9.70 -0.03
C GLY A 35 3.79 -9.48 0.63
N TYR A 36 3.74 -9.46 1.97
CA TYR A 36 2.49 -9.22 2.68
C TYR A 36 2.05 -7.75 2.59
N ILE A 37 0.87 -7.52 2.01
CA ILE A 37 0.21 -6.22 1.90
C ILE A 37 -0.92 -6.13 2.92
N TYR A 38 -0.99 -5.01 3.63
CA TYR A 38 -2.06 -4.67 4.57
C TYR A 38 -3.09 -3.79 3.87
N LEU A 39 -4.24 -4.37 3.55
CA LEU A 39 -5.38 -3.68 2.95
C LEU A 39 -6.33 -3.21 4.05
N ILE A 40 -6.46 -1.90 4.21
CA ILE A 40 -7.30 -1.28 5.24
C ILE A 40 -8.46 -0.61 4.53
N THR A 41 -9.70 -0.96 4.85
CA THR A 41 -10.90 -0.25 4.36
C THR A 41 -11.51 0.54 5.51
N ILE A 42 -11.71 1.84 5.33
CA ILE A 42 -12.16 2.77 6.39
C ILE A 42 -13.41 3.53 5.94
N ASP A 43 -14.38 3.70 6.83
CA ASP A 43 -15.60 4.48 6.59
C ASP A 43 -15.40 5.99 6.76
N VAL A 44 -14.62 6.56 5.85
CA VAL A 44 -14.28 7.99 5.74
C VAL A 44 -14.31 8.42 4.27
N ASP A 45 -14.21 9.72 4.01
CA ASP A 45 -14.04 10.25 2.65
C ASP A 45 -12.61 10.07 2.14
N ALA A 46 -12.42 10.20 0.83
CA ALA A 46 -11.13 9.99 0.17
C ALA A 46 -9.98 10.78 0.79
N ARG A 47 -10.18 12.07 1.08
CA ARG A 47 -9.13 12.92 1.66
C ARG A 47 -8.63 12.40 3.00
N GLU A 48 -9.55 12.07 3.90
CA GLU A 48 -9.20 11.57 5.23
C GLU A 48 -8.50 10.20 5.13
N ALA A 49 -8.94 9.32 4.23
CA ALA A 49 -8.27 8.05 3.99
C ALA A 49 -6.84 8.22 3.45
N LEU A 50 -6.60 9.17 2.55
CA LEU A 50 -5.27 9.47 2.02
C LEU A 50 -4.35 10.06 3.10
N GLU A 51 -4.87 10.94 3.96
CA GLU A 51 -4.14 11.48 5.11
C GLU A 51 -3.80 10.39 6.15
N ILE A 52 -4.72 9.45 6.39
CA ILE A 52 -4.46 8.27 7.22
C ILE A 52 -3.36 7.41 6.59
N ASN A 53 -3.45 7.15 5.28
CA ASN A 53 -2.44 6.37 4.57
C ASN A 53 -1.05 7.01 4.69
N LEU A 54 -0.96 8.32 4.45
CA LEU A 54 0.26 9.10 4.61
C LEU A 54 0.91 8.88 5.99
N ARG A 55 0.14 9.02 7.07
CA ARG A 55 0.62 8.82 8.45
C ARG A 55 1.06 7.39 8.72
N LEU A 56 0.29 6.41 8.25
CA LEU A 56 0.68 5.00 8.39
C LEU A 56 1.99 4.72 7.67
N GLN A 57 2.19 5.29 6.49
CA GLN A 57 3.39 5.07 5.68
C GLN A 57 4.63 5.73 6.29
N GLU A 58 4.48 6.86 6.98
CA GLU A 58 5.57 7.43 7.80
C GLU A 58 5.96 6.54 8.97
N MET A 59 4.98 5.90 9.61
CA MET A 59 5.20 5.09 10.80
C MET A 59 5.71 3.68 10.48
N PHE A 60 5.36 3.16 9.31
CA PHE A 60 5.69 1.81 8.86
C PHE A 60 6.44 1.85 7.52
N PRO A 61 7.60 2.53 7.41
CA PRO A 61 8.32 2.62 6.16
C PRO A 61 8.77 1.24 5.67
N GLY A 62 8.58 0.97 4.38
CA GLY A 62 8.87 -0.29 3.71
C GLY A 62 7.77 -1.35 3.84
N ILE A 63 6.70 -1.08 4.59
CA ILE A 63 5.58 -2.01 4.79
C ILE A 63 4.42 -1.65 3.85
N PRO A 64 4.04 -2.50 2.88
CA PRO A 64 2.99 -2.17 1.92
C PRO A 64 1.62 -2.03 2.62
N ILE A 65 1.17 -0.80 2.80
CA ILE A 65 -0.13 -0.45 3.37
C ILE A 65 -0.96 0.27 2.30
N VAL A 66 -2.17 -0.24 2.07
CA VAL A 66 -3.15 0.35 1.14
C VAL A 66 -4.39 0.70 1.92
N VAL A 67 -4.79 1.98 1.88
CA VAL A 67 -6.03 2.44 2.50
C VAL A 67 -7.09 2.66 1.42
N ARG A 68 -8.22 1.98 1.56
CA ARG A 68 -9.45 2.12 0.78
C ARG A 68 -10.49 2.86 1.63
N TRP A 69 -11.39 3.57 0.97
CA TRP A 69 -12.45 4.34 1.61
C TRP A 69 -13.82 3.99 1.05
N THR A 70 -14.86 4.17 1.86
CA THR A 70 -16.27 3.95 1.46
C THR A 70 -17.10 5.23 1.39
N GLY A 71 -16.57 6.35 1.91
CA GLY A 71 -17.18 7.67 1.82
C GLY A 71 -17.04 8.30 0.44
N VAL A 72 -17.34 9.59 0.35
CA VAL A 72 -17.34 10.29 -0.94
C VAL A 72 -15.93 10.53 -1.45
N ASN A 73 -15.79 10.55 -2.78
CA ASN A 73 -14.54 10.95 -3.42
C ASN A 73 -14.44 12.48 -3.48
N ASN A 74 -13.94 13.10 -2.41
CA ASN A 74 -13.82 14.55 -2.24
C ASN A 74 -12.42 15.11 -2.59
N VAL A 75 -11.71 14.43 -3.49
CA VAL A 75 -10.35 14.76 -3.92
C VAL A 75 -10.30 14.80 -5.44
N SER A 76 -9.74 15.86 -6.01
CA SER A 76 -9.52 15.95 -7.44
C SER A 76 -8.41 14.99 -7.91
N GLU A 77 -8.39 14.66 -9.20
CA GLU A 77 -7.34 13.80 -9.77
C GLU A 77 -5.93 14.34 -9.49
N ARG A 78 -5.73 15.66 -9.60
CA ARG A 78 -4.44 16.30 -9.31
C ARG A 78 -4.03 16.15 -7.85
N GLU A 79 -4.96 16.33 -6.92
CA GLU A 79 -4.70 16.15 -5.50
C GLU A 79 -4.41 14.68 -5.16
N LEU A 80 -5.13 13.74 -5.80
CA LEU A 80 -4.87 12.33 -5.63
C LEU A 80 -3.45 11.97 -6.07
N VAL A 81 -2.99 12.44 -7.24
CA VAL A 81 -1.61 12.23 -7.69
C VAL A 81 -0.59 12.76 -6.69
N ASN A 82 -0.83 13.96 -6.13
CA ASN A 82 0.05 14.53 -5.11
C ASN A 82 0.12 13.64 -3.86
N PHE A 83 -1.03 13.19 -3.34
CA PHE A 83 -1.08 12.27 -2.20
C PHE A 83 -0.33 10.97 -2.49
N LEU A 84 -0.52 10.38 -3.67
CA LEU A 84 0.15 9.12 -4.03
C LEU A 84 1.67 9.27 -4.09
N VAL A 85 2.18 10.37 -4.68
CA VAL A 85 3.62 10.66 -4.70
C VAL A 85 4.16 10.83 -3.28
N GLU A 86 3.43 11.55 -2.43
CA GLU A 86 3.85 11.79 -1.04
C GLU A 86 3.87 10.51 -0.20
N ILE A 87 2.84 9.65 -0.37
CA ILE A 87 2.75 8.33 0.23
C ILE A 87 3.93 7.44 -0.18
N LEU A 88 4.25 7.39 -1.47
CA LEU A 88 5.39 6.60 -1.96
C LEU A 88 6.72 7.08 -1.37
N ASN A 89 6.92 8.41 -1.34
CA ASN A 89 8.12 9.01 -0.78
C ASN A 89 8.27 8.73 0.73
N ARG A 90 7.18 8.84 1.50
CA ARG A 90 7.18 8.62 2.96
C ARG A 90 7.26 7.14 3.33
N GLY A 91 6.62 6.27 2.55
CA GLY A 91 6.64 4.82 2.72
C GLY A 91 7.99 4.17 2.39
N GLY A 92 9.00 4.94 1.95
CA GLY A 92 10.33 4.41 1.66
C GLY A 92 10.38 3.45 0.46
N PHE A 93 9.30 3.39 -0.34
CA PHE A 93 9.26 2.59 -1.54
C PHE A 93 9.99 3.32 -2.64
N ARG A 94 11.19 2.86 -2.98
CA ARG A 94 11.78 3.19 -4.27
C ARG A 94 10.93 2.50 -5.34
N ALA A 95 10.69 3.19 -6.45
CA ALA A 95 10.16 2.54 -7.65
C ALA A 95 10.98 1.27 -7.88
N LYS A 96 10.33 0.10 -7.75
CA LYS A 96 10.99 -1.14 -8.11
C LYS A 96 11.27 -1.02 -9.61
N ALA A 97 12.56 -1.03 -9.96
CA ALA A 97 12.92 -1.32 -11.34
C ALA A 97 12.18 -2.64 -11.68
N PRO A 98 11.47 -2.72 -12.82
CA PRO A 98 10.90 -3.99 -13.24
C PRO A 98 11.98 -5.06 -13.15
N LYS A 99 11.62 -6.26 -12.65
CA LYS A 99 12.55 -7.39 -12.48
C LYS A 99 13.45 -7.42 -13.72
N GLY A 100 14.76 -7.31 -13.50
CA GLY A 100 15.73 -7.12 -14.58
C GLY A 100 15.42 -8.08 -15.72
N PHE A 101 15.16 -7.51 -16.89
CA PHE A 101 14.85 -8.28 -18.09
C PHE A 101 16.02 -9.22 -18.38
N ASN A 102 15.79 -10.53 -18.32
CA ASN A 102 16.77 -11.47 -18.84
C ASN A 102 16.70 -11.44 -20.36
N ALA A 103 17.62 -10.71 -20.98
CA ALA A 103 17.70 -10.62 -22.44
C ALA A 103 17.84 -11.99 -23.13
N VAL A 104 18.32 -13.01 -22.42
CA VAL A 104 18.47 -14.37 -22.95
C VAL A 104 17.11 -15.06 -23.13
N ASP A 105 16.15 -14.82 -22.24
CA ASP A 105 14.84 -15.48 -22.30
C ASP A 105 14.03 -14.96 -23.50
N VAL A 106 14.14 -13.67 -23.82
CA VAL A 106 13.45 -13.07 -24.97
C VAL A 106 14.10 -13.40 -26.31
N VAL A 107 15.42 -13.60 -26.36
CA VAL A 107 16.07 -14.06 -27.60
C VAL A 107 15.68 -15.50 -27.94
N ASN A 108 15.37 -16.33 -26.93
CA ASN A 108 14.90 -17.69 -27.16
C ASN A 108 13.42 -17.74 -27.61
N GLU A 109 12.56 -16.84 -27.14
CA GLU A 109 11.19 -16.70 -27.69
C GLU A 109 11.19 -16.20 -29.14
N ILE A 110 12.09 -15.27 -29.50
CA ILE A 110 12.17 -14.72 -30.87
C ILE A 110 12.76 -15.73 -31.88
N ARG A 111 13.51 -16.72 -31.43
CA ARG A 111 14.14 -17.74 -32.29
C ARG A 111 13.34 -19.06 -32.37
N GLY A 112 12.14 -19.07 -31.79
CA GLY A 112 11.22 -20.20 -31.76
C GLY A 112 10.10 -20.15 -32.81
N GLU A 113 10.30 -19.47 -33.94
CA GLU A 113 9.52 -19.64 -35.19
C GLU A 113 10.45 -20.01 -36.36
#